data_AF-A0A9Q8PFR3-F1
#
_entry.id   AF-A0A9Q8PFR3-F1
#
_cell.length_a   1.000
_cell.length_b   1.000
_cell.length_c   1.000
_cell.angle_alpha   90.00
_cell.angle_beta   90.00
_cell.angle_gamma   90.00
#
_symmetry.space_group_name_H-M   'P 1'
#
loop_
_entity.id
_entity.type
_entity.pdbx_description
1 polymer ?
#
loop_
_entity_poly.entity_id
_entity_poly.type
_entity_poly.pdbx_seq_one_letter_code
_entity_poly.pdbx_strand_id
1 'polypeptide(L)'
;MQNYIEEVAPWFDAHTGKRYYSRIEIPSMLSCPSWRAAALAISAKNIELREKRTLTAGPDSLPLHLYQLAVRLAIESMSGRFERVGTLAGCVPLSVYEMMTVTYDDWLRHVQGCASIYTHNRWNGSTGGLISGCFWDYARIDIWAAFCAQSQTMLSPDTWFDDPEAMLRLSKVEEDTHSQIAIWLTARVVNLISNTAPPATDAQFNDLYGAMLSWESMGSIATRPIVVRDANVETDHAFLSILFSTHSSTIDIPCGIAPWSFCWKLRQVFARRKLLHALAAAGIIETNSHTACLANSLQPAFIAGRHMRTKSQKFGVLELLAMIEWKAG
;
A
#
# COMPACT_ATOMS: atom_id res chain seq x y z
N MET A 1 -4.09 -9.26 20.61
CA MET A 1 -5.14 -9.54 19.60
C MET A 1 -6.11 -8.38 19.46
N GLN A 2 -6.65 -7.81 20.54
CA GLN A 2 -7.50 -6.62 20.44
C GLN A 2 -6.81 -5.46 19.68
N ASN A 3 -5.61 -5.05 20.09
CA ASN A 3 -4.81 -4.05 19.36
C ASN A 3 -4.57 -4.43 17.90
N TYR A 4 -4.35 -5.72 17.60
CA TYR A 4 -4.18 -6.16 16.21
C TYR A 4 -5.43 -5.83 15.39
N ILE A 5 -6.62 -6.24 15.85
CA ILE A 5 -7.89 -6.03 15.13
C ILE A 5 -8.22 -4.54 14.98
N GLU A 6 -8.00 -3.74 16.03
CA GLU A 6 -8.40 -2.34 16.05
C GLU A 6 -7.41 -1.43 15.31
N GLU A 7 -6.10 -1.68 15.45
CA GLU A 7 -5.07 -0.71 15.06
C GLU A 7 -4.24 -1.17 13.86
N VAL A 8 -4.03 -2.47 13.68
CA VAL A 8 -3.08 -3.00 12.66
C VAL A 8 -3.78 -3.68 11.49
N ALA A 9 -4.74 -4.58 11.74
CA ALA A 9 -5.48 -5.30 10.72
C ALA A 9 -6.08 -4.37 9.64
N PRO A 10 -6.60 -3.18 9.97
CA PRO A 10 -7.09 -2.24 8.96
C PRO A 10 -6.04 -1.80 7.92
N TRP A 11 -4.74 -1.88 8.24
CA TRP A 11 -3.66 -1.54 7.29
C TRP A 11 -3.69 -2.44 6.04
N PHE A 12 -4.13 -3.69 6.23
CA PHE A 12 -4.20 -4.76 5.23
C PHE A 12 -5.60 -4.93 4.61
N ASP A 13 -6.57 -4.10 4.99
CA ASP A 13 -7.93 -4.13 4.44
C ASP A 13 -8.27 -2.88 3.62
N ALA A 14 -7.27 -2.04 3.40
CA ALA A 14 -7.39 -0.77 2.71
C ALA A 14 -8.09 -0.88 1.35
N HIS A 15 -7.75 -1.92 0.58
CA HIS A 15 -8.15 -2.09 -0.83
C HIS A 15 -9.47 -2.86 -1.01
N THR A 16 -10.15 -3.26 0.08
CA THR A 16 -11.41 -4.01 -0.03
C THR A 16 -12.42 -3.79 1.08
N GLY A 17 -13.69 -3.61 0.70
CA GLY A 17 -14.83 -3.61 1.61
C GLY A 17 -15.08 -4.94 2.33
N LYS A 18 -14.53 -6.06 1.85
CA LYS A 18 -14.68 -7.38 2.49
C LYS A 18 -13.92 -7.52 3.81
N ARG A 19 -12.83 -6.76 3.97
CA ARG A 19 -12.00 -6.73 5.17
C ARG A 19 -11.51 -8.12 5.61
N TYR A 20 -10.62 -8.72 4.81
CA TYR A 20 -10.08 -10.06 5.06
C TYR A 20 -9.31 -10.16 6.38
N TYR A 21 -8.47 -9.17 6.70
CA TYR A 21 -7.60 -9.19 7.89
C TYR A 21 -8.26 -8.73 9.18
N SER A 22 -9.35 -7.96 9.13
CA SER A 22 -10.04 -7.46 10.32
C SER A 22 -11.43 -8.06 10.55
N ARG A 23 -11.98 -8.81 9.57
CA ARG A 23 -13.35 -9.34 9.66
C ARG A 23 -13.51 -10.76 9.14
N ILE A 24 -13.52 -10.95 7.82
CA ILE A 24 -14.14 -12.16 7.23
C ILE A 24 -13.28 -13.42 7.37
N GLU A 25 -11.94 -13.30 7.39
CA GLU A 25 -11.04 -14.47 7.48
C GLU A 25 -10.44 -14.67 8.88
N ILE A 26 -10.66 -13.74 9.82
CA ILE A 26 -10.12 -13.83 11.19
C ILE A 26 -10.41 -15.18 11.87
N PRO A 27 -11.66 -15.69 11.87
CA PRO A 27 -11.95 -16.97 12.53
C PRO A 27 -11.17 -18.15 11.93
N SER A 28 -10.99 -18.16 10.61
CA SER A 28 -10.21 -19.17 9.89
C SER A 28 -8.72 -19.06 10.21
N MET A 29 -8.15 -17.85 10.07
CA MET A 29 -6.73 -17.59 10.27
C MET A 29 -6.27 -17.79 11.72
N LEU A 30 -7.14 -17.65 12.73
CA LEU A 30 -6.81 -17.94 14.12
C LEU A 30 -6.35 -19.39 14.35
N SER A 31 -6.77 -20.32 13.50
CA SER A 31 -6.32 -21.72 13.52
C SER A 31 -4.91 -21.91 12.93
N CYS A 32 -4.40 -20.92 12.17
CA CYS A 32 -3.08 -20.93 11.55
C CYS A 32 -2.02 -20.38 12.53
N PRO A 33 -1.09 -21.21 13.03
CA PRO A 33 -0.13 -20.76 14.05
C PRO A 33 0.83 -19.67 13.56
N SER A 34 1.28 -19.76 12.30
CA SER A 34 2.21 -18.78 11.71
C SER A 34 1.56 -17.40 11.57
N TRP A 35 0.32 -17.35 11.06
CA TRP A 35 -0.46 -16.11 11.01
C TRP A 35 -0.67 -15.52 12.40
N ARG A 36 -1.11 -16.33 13.37
CA ARG A 36 -1.37 -15.83 14.73
C ARG A 36 -0.11 -15.25 15.37
N ALA A 37 1.03 -15.90 15.20
CA ALA A 37 2.31 -15.39 15.68
C ALA A 37 2.70 -14.07 14.96
N ALA A 38 2.52 -14.00 13.64
CA ALA A 38 2.78 -12.80 12.85
C ALA A 38 1.89 -11.61 13.27
N ALA A 39 0.59 -11.84 13.40
CA ALA A 39 -0.39 -10.84 13.84
C ALA A 39 -0.05 -10.29 15.24
N LEU A 40 0.36 -11.16 16.17
CA LEU A 40 0.82 -10.74 17.49
C LEU A 40 2.16 -9.99 17.44
N ALA A 41 3.10 -10.41 16.58
CA ALA A 41 4.40 -9.74 16.44
C ALA A 41 4.27 -8.30 15.96
N ILE A 42 3.54 -8.08 14.86
CA ILE A 42 3.29 -6.73 14.33
C ILE A 42 2.46 -5.89 15.30
N SER A 43 1.47 -6.48 15.98
CA SER A 43 0.70 -5.78 17.00
C SER A 43 1.55 -5.37 18.19
N ALA A 44 2.45 -6.22 18.66
CA ALA A 44 3.35 -5.89 19.75
C ALA A 44 4.31 -4.76 19.32
N LYS A 45 4.83 -4.81 18.09
CA LYS A 45 5.69 -3.75 17.54
C LYS A 45 4.96 -2.41 17.41
N ASN A 46 3.72 -2.42 16.91
CA ASN A 46 2.88 -1.23 16.80
C ASN A 46 2.65 -0.58 18.17
N ILE A 47 2.38 -1.36 19.22
CA ILE A 47 2.23 -0.82 20.58
C ILE A 47 3.55 -0.17 21.05
N GLU A 48 4.69 -0.82 20.84
CA GLU A 48 5.99 -0.26 21.25
C GLU A 48 6.27 1.09 20.60
N LEU A 49 5.96 1.22 19.30
CA LEU A 49 6.19 2.45 18.54
C LEU A 49 5.22 3.56 18.97
N ARG A 50 3.91 3.28 19.05
CA ARG A 50 2.89 4.26 19.45
C ARG A 50 3.06 4.75 20.89
N GLU A 51 3.35 3.84 21.81
CA GLU A 51 3.52 4.17 23.23
C GLU A 51 4.96 4.59 23.58
N LYS A 52 5.89 4.53 22.62
CA LYS A 52 7.31 4.87 22.77
C LYS A 52 7.95 4.15 23.96
N ARG A 53 7.60 2.88 24.17
CA ARG A 53 8.11 2.05 25.26
C ARG A 53 8.30 0.60 24.83
N THR A 54 9.25 -0.09 25.45
CA THR A 54 9.42 -1.54 25.28
C THR A 54 8.35 -2.29 26.05
N LEU A 55 7.77 -3.34 25.47
CA LEU A 55 6.74 -4.15 26.14
C LEU A 55 7.31 -5.12 27.18
N THR A 56 8.55 -5.57 26.99
CA THR A 56 9.25 -6.49 27.90
C THR A 56 10.70 -6.04 28.09
N ALA A 57 11.18 -6.10 29.33
CA ALA A 57 12.59 -5.86 29.63
C ALA A 57 13.43 -7.10 29.32
N GLY A 58 14.59 -6.93 28.70
CA GLY A 58 15.53 -8.02 28.38
C GLY A 58 16.09 -7.97 26.95
N PRO A 59 17.02 -8.89 26.60
CA PRO A 59 17.66 -8.92 25.28
C PRO A 59 16.71 -9.34 24.15
N ASP A 60 15.71 -10.19 24.45
CA ASP A 60 14.69 -10.62 23.48
C ASP A 60 13.36 -9.94 23.80
N SER A 61 13.06 -8.85 23.09
CA SER A 61 11.76 -8.19 23.24
C SER A 61 10.61 -9.10 22.75
N LEU A 62 9.43 -8.98 23.37
CA LEU A 62 8.24 -9.77 23.00
C LEU A 62 7.93 -9.72 21.49
N PRO A 63 7.97 -8.56 20.79
CA PRO A 63 7.75 -8.53 19.35
C PRO A 63 8.79 -9.36 18.58
N LEU A 64 10.06 -9.30 18.98
CA LEU A 64 11.13 -10.08 18.34
C LEU A 64 10.93 -11.58 18.54
N HIS A 65 10.56 -12.01 19.75
CA HIS A 65 10.26 -13.41 20.04
C HIS A 65 9.09 -13.94 19.20
N LEU A 66 8.00 -13.17 19.12
CA LEU A 66 6.82 -13.51 18.32
C LEU A 66 7.14 -13.55 16.82
N TYR A 67 7.95 -12.61 16.34
CA TYR A 67 8.44 -12.58 14.97
C TYR A 67 9.26 -13.84 14.63
N GLN A 68 10.25 -14.18 15.46
CA GLN A 68 11.06 -15.39 15.27
C GLN A 68 10.21 -16.67 15.32
N LEU A 69 9.19 -16.72 16.18
CA LEU A 69 8.22 -17.81 16.20
C LEU A 69 7.42 -17.87 14.89
N ALA A 70 6.94 -16.74 14.39
CA ALA A 70 6.17 -16.66 13.15
C ALA A 70 6.98 -17.12 11.94
N VAL A 71 8.24 -16.69 11.82
CA VAL A 71 9.16 -17.11 10.74
C VAL A 71 9.41 -18.61 10.80
N ARG A 72 9.72 -19.17 11.98
CA ARG A 72 9.91 -20.62 12.15
C ARG A 72 8.67 -21.40 11.71
N LEU A 73 7.49 -21.00 12.17
CA LEU A 73 6.23 -21.64 11.81
C LEU A 73 5.93 -21.53 10.31
N ALA A 74 6.21 -20.38 9.68
CA ALA A 74 6.05 -20.20 8.24
C ALA A 74 6.98 -21.12 7.43
N ILE A 75 8.23 -21.31 7.84
CA ILE A 75 9.16 -22.26 7.23
C ILE A 75 8.64 -23.70 7.36
N GLU A 76 8.10 -24.07 8.53
CA GLU A 76 7.49 -25.39 8.74
C GLU A 76 6.24 -25.59 7.87
N SER A 77 5.44 -24.54 7.63
CA SER A 77 4.29 -24.59 6.72
C SER A 77 4.72 -24.94 5.30
N MET A 78 5.84 -24.39 4.83
CA MET A 78 6.38 -24.67 3.50
C MET A 78 6.85 -26.14 3.35
N SER A 79 7.06 -26.84 4.48
CA SER A 79 7.32 -28.28 4.51
C SER A 79 6.04 -29.14 4.52
N GLY A 80 4.87 -28.54 4.31
CA GLY A 80 3.57 -29.21 4.23
C GLY A 80 2.83 -29.38 5.55
N ARG A 81 3.29 -28.78 6.65
CA ARG A 81 2.70 -28.97 7.99
C ARG A 81 1.47 -28.09 8.27
N PHE A 82 1.30 -26.97 7.55
CA PHE A 82 0.21 -26.02 7.76
C PHE A 82 -0.41 -25.53 6.45
N GLU A 83 -1.58 -24.89 6.53
CA GLU A 83 -2.27 -24.35 5.37
C GLU A 83 -1.46 -23.23 4.68
N ARG A 84 -1.27 -23.35 3.37
CA ARG A 84 -0.49 -22.42 2.55
C ARG A 84 -1.07 -21.00 2.52
N VAL A 85 -2.40 -20.87 2.47
CA VAL A 85 -3.07 -19.56 2.40
C VAL A 85 -2.91 -18.79 3.71
N GLY A 86 -3.16 -19.43 4.86
CA GLY A 86 -2.93 -18.82 6.17
C GLY A 86 -1.46 -18.43 6.39
N THR A 87 -0.52 -19.22 5.86
CA THR A 87 0.91 -18.87 5.93
C THR A 87 1.24 -17.64 5.12
N LEU A 88 0.75 -17.54 3.88
CA LEU A 88 0.89 -16.33 3.05
C LEU A 88 0.30 -15.11 3.76
N ALA A 89 -0.89 -15.26 4.35
CA ALA A 89 -1.53 -14.20 5.13
C ALA A 89 -0.71 -13.81 6.37
N GLY A 90 0.14 -14.69 6.91
CA GLY A 90 1.09 -14.35 7.97
C GLY A 90 2.34 -13.63 7.46
N CYS A 91 2.85 -14.01 6.29
CA CYS A 91 4.04 -13.41 5.68
C CYS A 91 3.82 -11.94 5.28
N VAL A 92 2.63 -11.56 4.83
CA VAL A 92 2.33 -10.16 4.45
C VAL A 92 2.49 -9.18 5.64
N PRO A 93 1.88 -9.41 6.83
CA PRO A 93 2.17 -8.62 8.02
C PRO A 93 3.62 -8.69 8.48
N LEU A 94 4.29 -9.85 8.36
CA LEU A 94 5.72 -9.93 8.69
C LEU A 94 6.58 -9.04 7.80
N SER A 95 6.22 -8.89 6.53
CA SER A 95 6.91 -7.97 5.61
C SER A 95 6.83 -6.52 6.11
N VAL A 96 5.71 -6.11 6.73
CA VAL A 96 5.57 -4.78 7.35
C VAL A 96 6.34 -4.69 8.67
N TYR A 97 6.33 -5.74 9.49
CA TYR A 97 7.15 -5.81 10.70
C TYR A 97 8.65 -5.64 10.37
N GLU A 98 9.13 -6.33 9.35
CA GLU A 98 10.53 -6.29 8.92
C GLU A 98 10.93 -4.93 8.37
N MET A 99 10.04 -4.29 7.59
CA MET A 99 10.22 -2.91 7.13
C MET A 99 10.55 -1.94 8.27
N MET A 100 10.03 -2.19 9.48
CA MET A 100 10.25 -1.35 10.66
C MET A 100 11.48 -1.75 11.50
N THR A 101 12.05 -2.94 11.28
CA THR A 101 12.95 -3.57 12.29
C THR A 101 14.26 -4.12 11.75
N VAL A 102 14.35 -4.41 10.46
CA VAL A 102 15.56 -4.99 9.86
C VAL A 102 16.11 -4.13 8.72
N THR A 103 17.25 -4.53 8.17
CA THR A 103 17.87 -3.86 7.02
C THR A 103 17.01 -4.03 5.76
N TYR A 104 17.22 -3.15 4.78
CA TYR A 104 16.53 -3.25 3.48
C TYR A 104 16.75 -4.62 2.80
N ASP A 105 17.98 -5.15 2.83
CA ASP A 105 18.30 -6.43 2.16
C ASP A 105 17.63 -7.63 2.83
N ASP A 106 17.51 -7.62 4.16
CA ASP A 106 16.83 -8.67 4.91
C ASP A 106 15.32 -8.64 4.64
N TRP A 107 14.72 -7.46 4.69
CA TRP A 107 13.33 -7.25 4.33
C TRP A 107 13.04 -7.67 2.88
N LEU A 108 13.91 -7.29 1.93
CA LEU A 108 13.73 -7.60 0.52
C LEU A 108 13.71 -9.12 0.26
N ARG A 109 14.55 -9.90 0.97
CA ARG A 109 14.54 -11.37 0.88
C ARG A 109 13.20 -11.98 1.29
N HIS A 110 12.54 -11.43 2.31
CA HIS A 110 11.21 -11.91 2.70
C HIS A 110 10.18 -11.61 1.62
N VAL A 111 10.18 -10.37 1.10
CA VAL A 111 9.27 -9.96 0.02
C VAL A 111 9.46 -10.87 -1.21
N GLN A 112 10.70 -11.24 -1.55
CA GLN A 112 11.01 -12.23 -2.61
C GLN A 112 10.45 -13.63 -2.30
N GLY A 113 10.46 -14.04 -1.03
CA GLY A 113 9.82 -15.27 -0.56
C GLY A 113 8.30 -15.26 -0.82
N CYS A 114 7.62 -14.15 -0.52
CA CYS A 114 6.19 -13.97 -0.83
C CYS A 114 5.93 -14.06 -2.35
N ALA A 115 6.73 -13.37 -3.17
CA ALA A 115 6.64 -13.44 -4.64
C ALA A 115 6.76 -14.88 -5.16
N SER A 116 7.66 -15.66 -4.57
CA SER A 116 7.88 -17.06 -4.92
C SER A 116 6.67 -17.94 -4.61
N ILE A 117 5.96 -17.67 -3.51
CA ILE A 117 4.70 -18.36 -3.17
C ILE A 117 3.62 -18.08 -4.22
N TYR A 118 3.42 -16.83 -4.63
CA TYR A 118 2.46 -16.49 -5.68
C TYR A 118 2.80 -17.16 -7.01
N THR A 119 4.08 -17.07 -7.41
CA THR A 119 4.57 -17.64 -8.68
C THR A 119 4.40 -19.16 -8.71
N HIS A 120 4.79 -19.85 -7.64
CA HIS A 120 4.70 -21.31 -7.57
C HIS A 120 3.26 -21.83 -7.63
N ASN A 121 2.32 -21.12 -6.99
CA ASN A 121 0.91 -21.53 -6.95
C ASN A 121 0.07 -20.95 -8.10
N ARG A 122 0.66 -20.12 -8.98
CA ARG A 122 -0.03 -19.38 -10.04
C ARG A 122 -1.19 -18.53 -9.48
N TRP A 123 -0.93 -17.88 -8.36
CA TRP A 123 -1.87 -16.98 -7.70
C TRP A 123 -1.57 -15.53 -8.08
N ASN A 124 -2.63 -14.73 -8.15
CA ASN A 124 -2.58 -13.31 -8.48
C ASN A 124 -3.77 -12.56 -7.84
N GLY A 125 -3.92 -11.28 -8.17
CA GLY A 125 -5.00 -10.44 -7.68
C GLY A 125 -6.40 -10.90 -8.10
N SER A 126 -6.53 -11.71 -9.16
CA SER A 126 -7.80 -12.25 -9.67
C SER A 126 -8.22 -13.58 -9.04
N THR A 127 -7.35 -14.22 -8.23
CA THR A 127 -7.60 -15.56 -7.65
C THR A 127 -8.81 -15.61 -6.70
N GLY A 128 -9.19 -14.47 -6.11
CA GLY A 128 -10.30 -14.37 -5.17
C GLY A 128 -9.97 -14.76 -3.72
N GLY A 129 -10.95 -14.56 -2.83
CA GLY A 129 -10.84 -14.86 -1.39
C GLY A 129 -9.66 -14.16 -0.69
N LEU A 130 -9.19 -14.77 0.39
CA LEU A 130 -8.02 -14.29 1.14
C LEU A 130 -6.77 -14.15 0.27
N ILE A 131 -6.58 -15.01 -0.73
CA ILE A 131 -5.41 -14.97 -1.63
C ILE A 131 -5.35 -13.63 -2.37
N SER A 132 -6.47 -13.20 -2.97
CA SER A 132 -6.56 -11.90 -3.63
C SER A 132 -6.35 -10.74 -2.64
N GLY A 133 -6.90 -10.83 -1.43
CA GLY A 133 -6.67 -9.83 -0.37
C GLY A 133 -5.18 -9.68 -0.04
N CYS A 134 -4.50 -10.80 0.28
CA CYS A 134 -3.06 -10.82 0.53
C CYS A 134 -2.26 -10.28 -0.66
N PHE A 135 -2.72 -10.53 -1.90
CA PHE A 135 -2.02 -10.10 -3.11
C PHE A 135 -1.96 -8.58 -3.21
N TRP A 136 -3.09 -7.89 -3.01
CA TRP A 136 -3.14 -6.43 -3.12
C TRP A 136 -2.41 -5.70 -1.99
N ASP A 137 -2.31 -6.32 -0.81
CA ASP A 137 -1.42 -5.83 0.25
C ASP A 137 0.05 -6.02 -0.11
N TYR A 138 0.41 -7.22 -0.54
CA TYR A 138 1.76 -7.54 -0.99
C TYR A 138 2.20 -6.64 -2.16
N ALA A 139 1.31 -6.41 -3.13
CA ALA A 139 1.56 -5.57 -4.30
C ALA A 139 2.01 -4.16 -3.90
N ARG A 140 1.38 -3.57 -2.88
CA ARG A 140 1.77 -2.25 -2.36
C ARG A 140 3.16 -2.27 -1.71
N ILE A 141 3.48 -3.33 -0.97
CA ILE A 141 4.82 -3.54 -0.38
C ILE A 141 5.88 -3.65 -1.49
N ASP A 142 5.62 -4.46 -2.52
CA ASP A 142 6.50 -4.67 -3.67
C ASP A 142 6.73 -3.38 -4.48
N ILE A 143 5.65 -2.63 -4.77
CA ILE A 143 5.72 -1.31 -5.42
C ILE A 143 6.69 -0.38 -4.69
N TRP A 144 6.57 -0.28 -3.36
CA TRP A 144 7.43 0.61 -2.59
C TRP A 144 8.86 0.10 -2.48
N ALA A 145 9.06 -1.21 -2.37
CA ALA A 145 10.38 -1.83 -2.42
C ALA A 145 11.10 -1.50 -3.75
N ALA A 146 10.41 -1.70 -4.88
CA ALA A 146 10.90 -1.42 -6.21
C ALA A 146 11.19 0.07 -6.42
N PHE A 147 10.26 0.94 -6.01
CA PHE A 147 10.42 2.39 -6.12
C PHE A 147 11.65 2.90 -5.35
N CYS A 148 11.84 2.46 -4.10
CA CYS A 148 12.97 2.85 -3.26
C CYS A 148 14.31 2.38 -3.84
N ALA A 149 14.38 1.16 -4.37
CA ALA A 149 15.58 0.64 -5.04
C ALA A 149 15.77 1.14 -6.48
N GLN A 150 14.85 1.96 -7.02
CA GLN A 150 14.84 2.36 -8.42
C GLN A 150 14.89 1.15 -9.39
N SER A 151 14.23 0.07 -8.99
CA SER A 151 14.16 -1.22 -9.70
C SER A 151 12.72 -1.53 -10.13
N GLN A 152 12.48 -2.72 -10.65
CA GLN A 152 11.15 -3.20 -11.02
C GLN A 152 10.54 -4.05 -9.91
N THR A 153 9.20 -4.12 -9.87
CA THR A 153 8.46 -5.02 -8.98
C THR A 153 8.87 -6.48 -9.20
N MET A 154 8.85 -7.27 -8.13
CA MET A 154 9.24 -8.69 -8.18
C MET A 154 8.27 -9.51 -9.02
N LEU A 155 6.96 -9.22 -8.90
CA LEU A 155 5.95 -9.78 -9.79
C LEU A 155 5.71 -8.78 -10.93
N SER A 156 5.81 -9.25 -12.18
CA SER A 156 5.49 -8.41 -13.33
C SER A 156 4.03 -7.94 -13.27
N PRO A 157 3.73 -6.64 -13.44
CA PRO A 157 2.36 -6.13 -13.45
C PRO A 157 1.46 -6.84 -14.48
N ASP A 158 2.04 -7.41 -15.54
CA ASP A 158 1.30 -8.14 -16.57
C ASP A 158 0.63 -9.42 -16.04
N THR A 159 1.05 -9.91 -14.87
CA THR A 159 0.52 -11.15 -14.25
C THR A 159 -0.44 -10.87 -13.09
N TRP A 160 -0.74 -9.61 -12.79
CA TRP A 160 -1.51 -9.24 -11.59
C TRP A 160 -3.02 -9.45 -11.78
N PHE A 161 -3.49 -9.33 -13.02
CA PHE A 161 -4.83 -9.68 -13.45
C PHE A 161 -4.80 -10.84 -14.44
N ASP A 162 -5.85 -11.66 -14.47
CA ASP A 162 -6.00 -12.71 -15.47
C ASP A 162 -6.21 -12.13 -16.88
N ASP A 163 -6.92 -11.00 -16.98
CA ASP A 163 -7.13 -10.25 -18.23
C ASP A 163 -6.99 -8.74 -17.98
N PRO A 164 -5.76 -8.19 -18.02
CA PRO A 164 -5.51 -6.76 -17.80
C PRO A 164 -6.24 -5.86 -18.80
N GLU A 165 -6.39 -6.32 -20.04
CA GLU A 165 -7.05 -5.59 -21.12
C GLU A 165 -8.56 -5.47 -20.87
N ALA A 166 -9.20 -6.53 -20.35
CA ALA A 166 -10.58 -6.45 -19.92
C ALA A 166 -10.78 -5.47 -18.77
N MET A 167 -9.85 -5.42 -17.81
CA MET A 167 -9.92 -4.48 -16.68
C MET A 167 -9.97 -3.02 -17.16
N LEU A 168 -9.17 -2.67 -18.18
CA LEU A 168 -9.14 -1.31 -18.74
C LEU A 168 -10.39 -0.93 -19.54
N ARG A 169 -11.18 -1.89 -19.99
CA ARG A 169 -12.45 -1.66 -20.72
C ARG A 169 -13.67 -1.54 -19.81
N LEU A 170 -13.52 -1.81 -18.50
CA LEU A 170 -14.61 -1.69 -17.56
C LEU A 170 -15.10 -0.24 -17.45
N SER A 171 -16.33 -0.07 -16.97
CA SER A 171 -16.90 1.24 -16.64
C SER A 171 -17.86 1.10 -15.47
N LYS A 172 -18.03 2.18 -14.70
CA LYS A 172 -18.82 2.22 -13.46
C LYS A 172 -18.39 1.15 -12.45
N VAL A 173 -17.08 0.93 -12.33
CA VAL A 173 -16.54 -0.07 -11.38
C VAL A 173 -16.67 0.44 -9.95
N GLU A 174 -16.95 -0.48 -9.01
CA GLU A 174 -17.01 -0.16 -7.58
C GLU A 174 -15.62 0.06 -6.98
N GLU A 175 -15.59 0.55 -5.73
CA GLU A 175 -14.39 1.11 -5.10
C GLU A 175 -13.23 0.11 -5.01
N ASP A 176 -13.50 -1.15 -4.65
CA ASP A 176 -12.48 -2.19 -4.55
C ASP A 176 -11.76 -2.41 -5.89
N THR A 177 -12.52 -2.55 -6.98
CA THR A 177 -11.93 -2.76 -8.32
C THR A 177 -11.21 -1.50 -8.80
N HIS A 178 -11.78 -0.32 -8.54
CA HIS A 178 -11.16 0.96 -8.86
C HIS A 178 -9.80 1.12 -8.17
N SER A 179 -9.73 0.79 -6.87
CA SER A 179 -8.52 0.78 -6.04
C SER A 179 -7.47 -0.20 -6.56
N GLN A 180 -7.85 -1.44 -6.85
CA GLN A 180 -6.93 -2.48 -7.33
C GLN A 180 -6.30 -2.10 -8.69
N ILE A 181 -7.08 -1.52 -9.61
CA ILE A 181 -6.56 -0.99 -10.87
C ILE A 181 -5.59 0.18 -10.60
N ALA A 182 -5.86 1.03 -9.61
CA ALA A 182 -4.94 2.11 -9.23
C ALA A 182 -3.59 1.55 -8.77
N ILE A 183 -3.60 0.56 -7.87
CA ILE A 183 -2.39 -0.13 -7.38
C ILE A 183 -1.62 -0.76 -8.55
N TRP A 184 -2.31 -1.43 -9.48
CA TRP A 184 -1.70 -2.04 -10.65
C TRP A 184 -1.06 -1.00 -11.60
N LEU A 185 -1.74 0.11 -11.89
CA LEU A 185 -1.19 1.19 -12.71
C LEU A 185 0.04 1.82 -12.04
N THR A 186 0.05 1.93 -10.72
CA THR A 186 1.21 2.41 -9.95
C THR A 186 2.42 1.50 -10.15
N ALA A 187 2.24 0.18 -10.10
CA ALA A 187 3.32 -0.77 -10.39
C ALA A 187 3.87 -0.60 -11.81
N ARG A 188 2.98 -0.42 -12.81
CA ARG A 188 3.39 -0.12 -14.19
C ARG A 188 4.21 1.16 -14.28
N VAL A 189 3.81 2.23 -13.59
CA VAL A 189 4.59 3.48 -13.53
C VAL A 189 5.96 3.24 -12.93
N VAL A 190 6.05 2.57 -11.78
CA VAL A 190 7.32 2.27 -11.10
C VAL A 190 8.26 1.48 -12.00
N ASN A 191 7.76 0.46 -12.68
CA ASN A 191 8.56 -0.35 -13.60
C ASN A 191 9.04 0.46 -14.81
N LEU A 192 8.18 1.34 -15.35
CA LEU A 192 8.49 2.18 -16.50
C LEU A 192 9.58 3.23 -16.20
N ILE A 193 9.64 3.73 -14.96
CA ILE A 193 10.63 4.75 -14.53
C ILE A 193 11.86 4.17 -13.82
N SER A 194 11.95 2.85 -13.73
CA SER A 194 13.06 2.14 -13.09
C SER A 194 14.37 2.35 -13.86
N ASN A 195 15.50 2.32 -13.15
CA ASN A 195 16.82 2.44 -13.79
C ASN A 195 17.33 1.07 -14.29
N THR A 196 16.71 -0.02 -13.87
CA THR A 196 17.07 -1.39 -14.25
C THR A 196 16.45 -1.81 -15.58
N ALA A 197 15.45 -1.07 -16.07
CA ALA A 197 14.84 -1.28 -17.37
C ALA A 197 15.45 -0.34 -18.43
N PRO A 198 15.39 -0.70 -19.73
CA PRO A 198 15.66 0.23 -20.81
C PRO A 198 14.78 1.49 -20.69
N PRO A 199 15.25 2.66 -21.16
CA PRO A 199 14.43 3.86 -21.20
C PRO A 199 13.11 3.60 -21.92
N ALA A 200 12.00 4.03 -21.30
CA ALA A 200 10.67 3.85 -21.85
C ALA A 200 10.54 4.50 -23.24
N THR A 201 9.94 3.76 -24.17
CA THR A 201 9.56 4.31 -25.48
C THR A 201 8.35 5.23 -25.35
N ASP A 202 8.18 6.12 -26.32
CA ASP A 202 7.00 6.98 -26.42
C ASP A 202 5.69 6.19 -26.47
N ALA A 203 5.70 5.04 -27.15
CA ALA A 203 4.54 4.16 -27.25
C ALA A 203 4.14 3.60 -25.88
N GLN A 204 5.11 3.07 -25.11
CA GLN A 204 4.87 2.55 -23.75
C GLN A 204 4.37 3.64 -22.80
N PHE A 205 4.94 4.85 -22.90
CA PHE A 205 4.47 5.99 -22.12
C PHE A 205 3.04 6.38 -22.45
N ASN A 206 2.72 6.54 -23.74
CA ASN A 206 1.40 6.96 -24.19
C ASN A 206 0.33 5.91 -23.86
N ASP A 207 0.67 4.62 -23.96
CA ASP A 207 -0.21 3.52 -23.54
C ASP A 207 -0.55 3.61 -22.05
N LEU A 208 0.47 3.67 -21.18
CA LEU A 208 0.25 3.78 -19.74
C LEU A 208 -0.50 5.06 -19.38
N TYR A 209 -0.18 6.18 -20.03
CA TYR A 209 -0.88 7.43 -19.82
C TYR A 209 -2.36 7.35 -20.21
N GLY A 210 -2.68 6.70 -21.33
CA GLY A 210 -4.05 6.44 -21.76
C GLY A 210 -4.81 5.55 -20.78
N ALA A 211 -4.16 4.52 -20.26
CA ALA A 211 -4.72 3.64 -19.23
C ALA A 211 -5.04 4.42 -17.93
N MET A 212 -4.14 5.31 -17.50
CA MET A 212 -4.35 6.16 -16.31
C MET A 212 -5.49 7.15 -16.50
N LEU A 213 -5.62 7.79 -17.68
CA LEU A 213 -6.77 8.65 -18.00
C LEU A 213 -8.09 7.86 -18.02
N SER A 214 -8.07 6.63 -18.54
CA SER A 214 -9.25 5.77 -18.56
C SER A 214 -9.71 5.44 -17.14
N TRP A 215 -8.76 5.07 -16.27
CA TRP A 215 -9.02 4.80 -14.85
C TRP A 215 -9.66 5.97 -14.11
N GLU A 216 -9.22 7.22 -14.36
CA GLU A 216 -9.81 8.43 -13.73
C GLU A 216 -11.33 8.53 -13.97
N SER A 217 -11.79 8.09 -15.14
CA SER A 217 -13.20 8.16 -15.54
C SER A 217 -14.00 6.88 -15.29
N MET A 218 -13.33 5.80 -14.89
CA MET A 218 -13.91 4.44 -14.83
C MET A 218 -14.85 4.22 -13.63
N GLY A 219 -14.59 4.90 -12.52
CA GLY A 219 -15.26 4.64 -11.25
C GLY A 219 -16.77 4.89 -11.24
N SER A 220 -17.49 4.15 -10.40
CA SER A 220 -18.91 4.34 -10.11
C SER A 220 -19.15 5.66 -9.36
N ILE A 221 -20.39 5.92 -8.94
CA ILE A 221 -20.67 7.07 -8.07
C ILE A 221 -19.98 6.94 -6.70
N ALA A 222 -19.72 5.71 -6.26
CA ALA A 222 -19.20 5.40 -4.94
C ALA A 222 -17.68 5.68 -4.82
N THR A 223 -16.98 5.78 -5.95
CA THR A 223 -15.55 6.14 -6.02
C THR A 223 -15.31 7.65 -5.99
N ARG A 224 -16.37 8.47 -5.99
CA ARG A 224 -16.26 9.93 -6.07
C ARG A 224 -16.10 10.55 -4.68
N PRO A 225 -15.39 11.68 -4.56
CA PRO A 225 -15.32 12.40 -3.30
C PRO A 225 -16.71 12.93 -2.93
N ILE A 226 -17.06 12.84 -1.65
CA ILE A 226 -18.29 13.42 -1.08
C ILE A 226 -18.11 14.93 -0.88
N VAL A 227 -16.90 15.34 -0.47
CA VAL A 227 -16.56 16.74 -0.21
C VAL A 227 -15.29 17.07 -0.96
N VAL A 228 -15.32 18.18 -1.70
CA VAL A 228 -14.14 18.85 -2.25
C VAL A 228 -14.24 20.31 -1.86
N ARG A 229 -13.27 20.78 -1.07
CA ARG A 229 -13.14 22.20 -0.70
C ARG A 229 -11.79 22.71 -1.13
N ASP A 230 -11.78 23.91 -1.70
CA ASP A 230 -10.55 24.58 -2.07
C ASP A 230 -9.67 24.86 -0.85
N ALA A 231 -8.36 24.97 -1.09
CA ALA A 231 -7.40 25.37 -0.08
C ALA A 231 -7.76 26.76 0.47
N ASN A 232 -7.68 26.93 1.79
CA ASN A 232 -8.06 28.19 2.41
C ASN A 232 -6.88 29.17 2.42
N VAL A 233 -6.96 30.16 1.52
CA VAL A 233 -5.93 31.20 1.34
C VAL A 233 -5.86 32.14 2.56
N GLU A 234 -6.96 32.34 3.28
CA GLU A 234 -7.00 33.23 4.46
C GLU A 234 -6.29 32.63 5.68
N THR A 235 -6.30 31.30 5.80
CA THR A 235 -5.66 30.57 6.89
C THR A 235 -4.29 30.01 6.51
N ASP A 236 -3.75 30.37 5.34
CA ASP A 236 -2.53 29.79 4.74
C ASP A 236 -2.56 28.24 4.71
N HIS A 237 -3.75 27.65 4.62
CA HIS A 237 -3.93 26.21 4.58
C HIS A 237 -3.59 25.71 3.17
N ALA A 238 -2.63 24.80 3.08
CA ALA A 238 -1.93 24.52 1.83
C ALA A 238 -2.66 23.56 0.89
N PHE A 239 -3.63 22.79 1.39
CA PHE A 239 -4.19 21.63 0.67
C PHE A 239 -5.70 21.73 0.49
N LEU A 240 -6.20 21.02 -0.53
CA LEU A 240 -7.63 20.83 -0.74
C LEU A 240 -8.17 19.89 0.34
N SER A 241 -9.38 20.12 0.85
CA SER A 241 -10.06 19.10 1.66
C SER A 241 -10.84 18.16 0.74
N ILE A 242 -10.44 16.89 0.66
CA ILE A 242 -11.05 15.86 -0.20
C ILE A 242 -11.47 14.66 0.65
N LEU A 243 -12.77 14.50 0.87
CA LEU A 243 -13.33 13.43 1.69
C LEU A 243 -13.98 12.34 0.82
N PHE A 244 -13.66 11.08 1.09
CA PHE A 244 -14.33 9.93 0.49
C PHE A 244 -15.19 9.18 1.51
N SER A 245 -16.19 8.43 1.02
CA SER A 245 -17.03 7.55 1.84
C SER A 245 -16.30 6.30 2.32
N THR A 246 -15.23 5.89 1.63
CA THR A 246 -14.63 4.56 1.79
C THR A 246 -13.11 4.64 1.90
N HIS A 247 -12.53 3.74 2.70
CA HIS A 247 -11.08 3.64 2.88
C HIS A 247 -10.35 3.30 1.59
N SER A 248 -10.93 2.46 0.72
CA SER A 248 -10.31 2.07 -0.56
C SER A 248 -10.11 3.24 -1.51
N SER A 249 -11.11 4.14 -1.58
CA SER A 249 -10.96 5.39 -2.30
C SER A 249 -9.92 6.31 -1.63
N THR A 250 -9.91 6.41 -0.31
CA THR A 250 -8.95 7.24 0.41
C THR A 250 -7.49 6.80 0.26
N ILE A 251 -7.22 5.49 0.23
CA ILE A 251 -5.87 4.95 0.35
C ILE A 251 -5.23 4.78 -1.03
N ASP A 252 -6.00 4.29 -1.99
CA ASP A 252 -5.45 3.87 -3.27
C ASP A 252 -5.55 4.95 -4.34
N ILE A 253 -6.39 5.98 -4.15
CA ILE A 253 -6.40 7.18 -5.02
C ILE A 253 -5.10 8.00 -4.85
N PRO A 254 -4.58 8.30 -3.64
CA PRO A 254 -3.24 8.87 -3.50
C PRO A 254 -2.16 7.97 -4.09
N CYS A 255 -2.28 6.64 -3.94
CA CYS A 255 -1.36 5.68 -4.58
C CYS A 255 -1.45 5.69 -6.10
N GLY A 256 -2.62 5.97 -6.69
CA GLY A 256 -2.84 6.08 -8.13
C GLY A 256 -2.52 7.46 -8.71
N ILE A 257 -2.64 8.53 -7.91
CA ILE A 257 -2.41 9.93 -8.30
C ILE A 257 -0.95 10.36 -8.09
N ALA A 258 -0.30 9.92 -7.00
CA ALA A 258 1.10 10.24 -6.73
C ALA A 258 2.07 9.79 -7.85
N PRO A 259 1.89 8.63 -8.51
CA PRO A 259 2.74 8.20 -9.63
C PRO A 259 2.64 9.07 -10.89
N TRP A 260 1.52 9.77 -11.10
CA TRP A 260 1.43 10.77 -12.18
C TRP A 260 2.47 11.86 -12.04
N SER A 261 2.88 12.15 -10.79
CA SER A 261 3.95 13.10 -10.59
C SER A 261 5.20 12.58 -11.30
N PHE A 262 5.56 11.29 -11.16
CA PHE A 262 6.73 10.58 -11.71
C PHE A 262 6.78 10.37 -13.22
N CYS A 263 5.64 10.37 -13.91
CA CYS A 263 5.57 10.45 -15.37
C CYS A 263 6.39 11.64 -15.94
N TRP A 264 6.81 12.57 -15.08
CA TRP A 264 7.75 13.64 -15.40
C TRP A 264 9.16 13.23 -15.78
N LYS A 265 9.70 12.14 -15.21
CA LYS A 265 11.02 11.61 -15.64
C LYS A 265 10.99 11.31 -17.14
N LEU A 266 9.79 11.03 -17.66
CA LEU A 266 9.56 10.70 -19.05
C LEU A 266 9.33 11.97 -19.89
N ARG A 267 8.55 12.98 -19.43
CA ARG A 267 8.36 14.26 -20.17
C ARG A 267 8.11 15.51 -19.30
N GLN A 268 8.72 16.65 -19.68
CA GLN A 268 8.59 17.98 -19.04
C GLN A 268 7.19 18.62 -19.16
N VAL A 269 6.39 18.23 -20.16
CA VAL A 269 5.13 18.88 -20.58
C VAL A 269 4.05 18.92 -19.49
N PHE A 270 4.14 18.08 -18.45
CA PHE A 270 3.08 17.92 -17.45
C PHE A 270 3.28 18.70 -16.15
N ALA A 271 4.21 19.67 -16.09
CA ALA A 271 4.61 20.33 -14.84
C ALA A 271 3.47 20.93 -13.99
N ARG A 272 2.37 21.38 -14.62
CA ARG A 272 1.17 21.89 -13.93
C ARG A 272 0.31 20.77 -13.32
N ARG A 273 0.09 19.67 -14.03
CA ARG A 273 -0.68 18.52 -13.53
C ARG A 273 0.02 17.82 -12.34
N LYS A 274 1.36 17.79 -12.32
CA LYS A 274 2.15 17.23 -11.21
C LYS A 274 1.83 17.87 -9.86
N LEU A 275 1.81 19.20 -9.82
CA LEU A 275 1.54 19.93 -8.59
C LEU A 275 0.10 19.71 -8.14
N LEU A 276 -0.86 19.72 -9.08
CA LEU A 276 -2.27 19.44 -8.77
C LEU A 276 -2.43 18.05 -8.15
N HIS A 277 -1.78 17.04 -8.71
CA HIS A 277 -1.85 15.66 -8.22
C HIS A 277 -1.18 15.49 -6.86
N ALA A 278 -0.03 16.16 -6.64
CA ALA A 278 0.63 16.18 -5.34
C ALA A 278 -0.21 16.88 -4.26
N LEU A 279 -0.83 18.02 -4.59
CA LEU A 279 -1.73 18.75 -3.68
C LEU A 279 -2.99 17.94 -3.37
N ALA A 280 -3.57 17.28 -4.38
CA ALA A 280 -4.72 16.41 -4.18
C ALA A 280 -4.37 15.21 -3.30
N ALA A 281 -3.24 14.54 -3.55
CA ALA A 281 -2.78 13.43 -2.70
C ALA A 281 -2.58 13.87 -1.25
N ALA A 282 -1.88 14.98 -1.00
CA ALA A 282 -1.70 15.53 0.35
C ALA A 282 -3.04 15.89 1.01
N GLY A 283 -3.95 16.51 0.27
CA GLY A 283 -5.29 16.88 0.75
C GLY A 283 -6.18 15.69 1.11
N ILE A 284 -6.12 14.60 0.33
CA ILE A 284 -6.81 13.34 0.65
C ILE A 284 -6.24 12.75 1.94
N ILE A 285 -4.92 12.69 2.07
CA ILE A 285 -4.25 12.13 3.26
C ILE A 285 -4.63 12.93 4.50
N GLU A 286 -4.59 14.27 4.42
CA GLU A 286 -4.96 15.17 5.51
C GLU A 286 -6.41 15.00 5.94
N THR A 287 -7.33 14.96 4.98
CA THR A 287 -8.78 14.94 5.23
C THR A 287 -9.23 13.62 5.85
N ASN A 288 -8.51 12.53 5.59
CA ASN A 288 -8.93 11.18 5.95
C ASN A 288 -8.01 10.53 6.99
N SER A 289 -8.06 11.04 8.22
CA SER A 289 -7.11 10.71 9.29
C SER A 289 -7.31 9.36 10.02
N HIS A 290 -8.01 8.41 9.39
CA HIS A 290 -8.14 7.05 9.93
C HIS A 290 -6.78 6.34 9.90
N THR A 291 -6.40 5.64 10.97
CA THR A 291 -5.06 5.03 11.12
C THR A 291 -4.68 4.12 9.95
N ALA A 292 -5.63 3.32 9.45
CA ALA A 292 -5.46 2.49 8.24
C ALA A 292 -5.01 3.29 7.01
N CYS A 293 -5.57 4.48 6.84
CA CYS A 293 -5.25 5.33 5.72
C CYS A 293 -3.87 5.95 5.89
N LEU A 294 -3.59 6.44 7.08
CA LEU A 294 -2.32 7.08 7.41
C LEU A 294 -1.13 6.12 7.27
N ALA A 295 -1.24 4.89 7.77
CA ALA A 295 -0.18 3.88 7.67
C ALA A 295 0.21 3.58 6.21
N ASN A 296 -0.76 3.62 5.29
CA ASN A 296 -0.54 3.40 3.85
C ASN A 296 -0.20 4.69 3.09
N SER A 297 -0.21 5.85 3.76
CA SER A 297 -0.03 7.17 3.14
C SER A 297 1.38 7.73 3.29
N LEU A 298 2.29 7.03 3.99
CA LEU A 298 3.66 7.52 4.23
C LEU A 298 4.41 7.80 2.92
N GLN A 299 4.47 6.82 2.02
CA GLN A 299 5.18 6.96 0.75
C GLN A 299 4.46 7.94 -0.19
N PRO A 300 3.13 7.90 -0.38
CA PRO A 300 2.41 8.94 -1.14
C PRO A 300 2.63 10.36 -0.60
N ALA A 301 2.61 10.57 0.72
CA ALA A 301 2.88 11.87 1.33
C ALA A 301 4.29 12.35 1.06
N PHE A 302 5.29 11.47 1.23
CA PHE A 302 6.69 11.78 0.91
C PHE A 302 6.84 12.19 -0.55
N ILE A 303 6.24 11.44 -1.47
CA ILE A 303 6.25 11.72 -2.91
C ILE A 303 5.62 13.08 -3.21
N ALA A 304 4.42 13.32 -2.69
CA ALA A 304 3.72 14.60 -2.85
C ALA A 304 4.58 15.78 -2.38
N GLY A 305 5.24 15.62 -1.21
CA GLY A 305 6.18 16.58 -0.64
C GLY A 305 7.30 17.02 -1.59
N ARG A 306 7.82 16.10 -2.41
CA ARG A 306 8.89 16.40 -3.39
C ARG A 306 8.44 17.34 -4.52
N HIS A 307 7.13 17.50 -4.71
CA HIS A 307 6.55 18.35 -5.75
C HIS A 307 6.01 19.68 -5.22
N MET A 308 6.00 19.88 -3.90
CA MET A 308 5.55 21.12 -3.25
C MET A 308 6.49 22.28 -3.57
N ARG A 309 5.90 23.46 -3.86
CA ARG A 309 6.66 24.63 -4.32
C ARG A 309 6.80 25.70 -3.25
N THR A 310 5.75 25.95 -2.47
CA THR A 310 5.75 27.01 -1.45
C THR A 310 6.26 26.51 -0.10
N LYS A 311 6.62 27.43 0.79
CA LYS A 311 7.01 27.10 2.17
C LYS A 311 5.83 26.46 2.91
N SER A 312 4.65 27.07 2.87
CA SER A 312 3.42 26.56 3.49
C SER A 312 3.12 25.11 3.05
N GLN A 313 3.16 24.81 1.75
CA GLN A 313 2.96 23.44 1.24
C GLN A 313 3.98 22.43 1.78
N LYS A 314 5.26 22.81 1.86
CA LYS A 314 6.30 21.92 2.39
C LYS A 314 6.10 21.67 3.89
N PHE A 315 5.77 22.70 4.66
CA PHE A 315 5.45 22.55 6.08
C PHE A 315 4.22 21.69 6.30
N GLY A 316 3.15 21.89 5.52
CA GLY A 316 1.96 21.05 5.59
C GLY A 316 2.27 19.57 5.35
N VAL A 317 3.14 19.21 4.40
CA VAL A 317 3.53 17.80 4.21
C VAL A 317 4.36 17.28 5.39
N LEU A 318 5.25 18.09 5.98
CA LEU A 318 5.99 17.69 7.17
C LEU A 318 5.07 17.44 8.36
N GLU A 319 4.04 18.27 8.53
CA GLU A 319 2.99 18.06 9.55
C GLU A 319 2.19 16.78 9.29
N LEU A 320 1.88 16.47 8.02
CA LEU A 320 1.25 15.20 7.65
C LEU A 320 2.13 14.00 7.98
N LEU A 321 3.42 14.05 7.66
CA LEU A 321 4.35 12.96 7.98
C LEU A 321 4.48 12.77 9.50
N ALA A 322 4.56 13.86 10.26
CA ALA A 322 4.56 13.80 11.73
C ALA A 322 3.24 13.24 12.30
N MET A 323 2.10 13.56 11.69
CA MET A 323 0.80 13.00 12.07
C MET A 323 0.75 11.49 11.80
N ILE A 324 1.27 11.04 10.66
CA ILE A 324 1.33 9.61 10.30
C ILE A 324 2.18 8.86 11.34
N GLU A 325 3.40 9.35 11.63
CA GLU A 325 4.28 8.76 12.64
C GLU A 325 3.60 8.70 14.01
N TRP A 326 2.96 9.80 14.45
CA TRP A 326 2.32 9.84 15.76
C TRP A 326 1.10 8.90 15.88
N LYS A 327 0.27 8.77 14.83
CA LYS A 327 -0.96 7.97 14.89
C LYS A 327 -0.74 6.49 14.58
N ALA A 328 0.11 6.18 13.62
CA ALA A 328 0.31 4.80 13.12
C ALA A 328 1.42 4.04 13.86
N GLY A 329 2.34 4.75 14.54
CA GLY A 329 3.50 4.17 15.21
C GLY A 329 4.70 4.08 14.29
#